data_AF-A0A6B3I717-F1
#
_entry.id   AF-A0A6B3I717-F1
#
_cell.length_a   1.000
_cell.length_b   1.000
_cell.length_c   1.000
_cell.angle_alpha   90.00
_cell.angle_beta   90.00
_cell.angle_gamma   90.00
#
_symmetry.space_group_name_H-M   'P 1'
#
loop_
_entity.id
_entity.type
_entity.pdbx_description
1 polymer ?
#
loop_
_entity_poly.entity_id
_entity_poly.type
_entity_poly.pdbx_seq_one_letter_code
_entity_poly.pdbx_strand_id
1 'polypeptide(L)'
;RQLDAVRKELSELNGDPEDESDDYRARVEAADLPEHVRTAALKEVDKLERSSDQSPEGSWIRTWLDTVLELPWTERTEDAYDIRGAQEILDAEHAGLADVKERITEYL
;
A
#
# COMPACT_ATOMS: atom_id res chain seq x y z
N ARG A 1 14.54 -1.26 17.64
CA ARG A 1 14.58 -1.92 18.97
C ARG A 1 14.85 -0.95 20.12
N GLN A 2 15.94 -0.18 20.16
CA GLN A 2 16.13 0.82 21.23
C GLN A 2 15.28 2.09 21.02
N LEU A 3 15.09 2.52 19.77
CA LEU A 3 14.27 3.68 19.44
C LEU A 3 12.78 3.45 19.75
N ASP A 4 12.25 2.28 19.40
CA ASP A 4 10.87 1.88 19.69
C ASP A 4 10.56 1.90 21.20
N ALA A 5 11.52 1.49 22.03
CA ALA A 5 11.37 1.46 23.50
C ALA A 5 11.33 2.87 24.10
N VAL A 6 12.16 3.79 23.60
CA VAL A 6 12.20 5.20 24.04
C VAL A 6 10.93 5.94 23.63
N ARG A 7 10.41 5.64 22.43
CA ARG A 7 9.16 6.25 21.94
C ARG A 7 7.95 5.79 22.73
N LYS A 8 7.92 4.50 23.08
CA LYS A 8 6.89 3.92 23.95
C LYS A 8 6.90 4.54 25.36
N GLU A 9 8.07 4.70 25.99
CA GLU A 9 8.18 5.38 27.30
C GLU A 9 7.71 6.85 27.25
N LEU A 10 8.05 7.59 26.19
CA LEU A 10 7.60 8.97 26.01
C LEU A 10 6.08 9.07 25.76
N SER A 11 5.48 8.08 25.10
CA SER A 11 4.04 8.02 24.85
C SER A 11 3.25 7.65 26.12
N GLU A 12 3.74 6.67 26.89
CA GLU A 12 3.19 6.32 28.21
C GLU A 12 3.23 7.50 29.21
N LEU A 13 4.21 8.40 29.08
CA LEU A 13 4.31 9.64 29.87
C LEU A 13 3.30 10.72 29.45
N ASN A 14 2.83 10.72 28.20
CA ASN A 14 1.86 11.70 27.66
C ASN A 14 0.40 11.26 27.83
N GLY A 15 0.14 10.03 28.30
CA GLY A 15 -1.19 9.56 28.67
C GLY A 15 -2.04 9.03 27.51
N ASP A 16 -1.47 8.89 26.31
CA ASP A 16 -2.12 8.28 25.16
C ASP A 16 -1.57 6.86 24.93
N PRO A 17 -2.35 5.80 25.20
CA PRO A 17 -2.04 4.49 24.70
C PRO A 17 -2.37 4.47 23.21
N GLU A 18 -1.44 4.92 22.34
CA GLU A 18 -1.57 4.69 20.90
C GLU A 18 -1.61 3.17 20.66
N ASP A 19 -2.67 2.71 19.99
CA ASP A 19 -2.73 1.38 19.39
C ASP A 19 -1.58 1.26 18.37
N GLU A 20 -0.97 0.08 18.20
CA GLU A 20 0.14 -0.10 17.23
C GLU A 20 -0.31 0.29 15.79
N SER A 21 -1.61 0.28 15.52
CA SER A 21 -2.20 0.78 14.26
C SER A 21 -2.02 2.29 14.04
N ASP A 22 -1.89 3.06 15.11
CA ASP A 22 -1.82 4.53 15.09
C ASP A 22 -0.39 5.09 14.99
N ASP A 23 0.66 4.27 15.20
CA ASP A 23 2.06 4.66 14.94
C ASP A 23 2.39 4.59 13.45
N TYR A 24 1.88 5.58 12.70
CA TYR A 24 2.14 5.71 11.27
C TYR A 24 3.62 5.93 10.95
N ARG A 25 4.43 6.49 11.85
CA ARG A 25 5.87 6.67 11.56
C ARG A 25 6.56 5.32 11.49
N ALA A 26 6.34 4.45 12.47
CA ALA A 26 6.91 3.11 12.47
C ALA A 26 6.46 2.31 11.24
N ARG A 27 5.16 2.40 10.87
CA ARG A 27 4.62 1.75 9.67
C ARG A 27 5.30 2.23 8.38
N VAL A 28 5.48 3.55 8.22
CA VAL A 28 6.16 4.13 7.04
C VAL A 28 7.63 3.75 7.01
N GLU A 29 8.33 3.72 8.15
CA GLU A 29 9.74 3.32 8.23
C GLU A 29 9.94 1.83 7.90
N ALA A 30 9.04 0.97 8.38
CA ALA A 30 9.08 -0.48 8.13
C ALA A 30 8.67 -0.87 6.69
N ALA A 31 7.82 -0.08 6.04
CA ALA A 31 7.35 -0.37 4.70
C ALA A 31 8.46 -0.22 3.64
N ASP A 32 8.42 -1.09 2.62
CA ASP A 32 9.34 -1.06 1.48
C ASP A 32 8.88 -0.06 0.41
N LEU A 33 8.88 1.23 0.78
CA LEU A 33 8.42 2.31 -0.06
C LEU A 33 9.55 2.83 -0.96
N PRO A 34 9.26 3.19 -2.22
CA PRO A 34 10.17 4.01 -3.03
C PRO A 34 10.53 5.31 -2.30
N GLU A 35 11.77 5.76 -2.43
CA GLU A 35 12.30 6.88 -1.61
C GLU A 35 11.45 8.16 -1.66
N HIS A 36 10.95 8.51 -2.85
CA HIS A 36 10.10 9.68 -3.02
C HIS A 36 8.74 9.54 -2.32
N VAL A 37 8.19 8.32 -2.28
CA VAL A 37 6.95 7.99 -1.56
C VAL A 37 7.21 8.03 -0.06
N ARG A 38 8.30 7.42 0.42
CA ARG A 38 8.70 7.47 1.84
C ARG A 38 8.84 8.90 2.33
N THR A 39 9.53 9.74 1.56
CA THR A 39 9.71 11.17 1.88
C THR A 39 8.36 11.89 1.99
N ALA A 40 7.44 11.65 1.06
CA ALA A 40 6.10 12.24 1.09
C ALA A 40 5.28 11.73 2.29
N ALA A 41 5.32 10.43 2.55
CA ALA A 41 4.59 9.81 3.67
C ALA A 41 5.09 10.33 5.02
N LEU A 42 6.41 10.38 5.23
CA LEU A 42 6.99 10.95 6.45
C LEU A 42 6.63 12.41 6.64
N LYS A 43 6.51 13.20 5.57
CA LYS A 43 6.05 14.59 5.64
C LYS A 43 4.60 14.71 6.12
N GLU A 44 3.72 13.80 5.71
CA GLU A 44 2.33 13.79 6.18
C GLU A 44 2.24 13.27 7.63
N VAL A 45 3.02 12.25 8.01
CA VAL A 45 3.17 11.81 9.40
C VAL A 45 3.61 12.97 10.31
N ASP A 46 4.60 13.73 9.87
CA ASP A 46 5.08 14.95 10.53
C ASP A 46 3.97 15.99 10.76
N LYS A 47 3.00 16.10 9.85
CA LYS A 47 1.85 16.99 10.04
C LYS A 47 0.83 16.37 11.00
N LEU A 48 0.59 15.06 10.89
CA LEU A 48 -0.32 14.33 11.75
C LEU A 48 0.10 14.45 13.22
N GLU A 49 1.37 14.21 13.53
CA GLU A 49 1.94 14.30 14.90
C GLU A 49 1.87 15.73 15.48
N ARG A 50 1.79 16.76 14.64
CA ARG A 50 1.66 18.17 15.07
C ARG A 50 0.20 18.65 15.10
N SER A 51 -0.73 17.88 14.56
CA SER A 51 -2.15 18.24 14.51
C SER A 51 -2.81 17.94 15.86
N SER A 52 -3.77 18.77 16.26
CA SER A 52 -4.63 18.43 17.39
C SER A 52 -5.61 17.31 17.00
N ASP A 53 -5.98 16.45 17.94
CA ASP A 53 -6.91 15.33 17.69
C ASP A 53 -8.30 15.77 17.23
N GLN A 54 -8.65 17.03 17.47
CA GLN A 54 -9.92 17.61 17.02
C GLN A 54 -9.85 18.24 15.62
N SER A 55 -8.71 18.15 14.93
CA SER A 55 -8.55 18.69 13.58
C SER A 55 -9.20 17.76 12.53
N PRO A 56 -10.08 18.28 11.66
CA PRO A 56 -10.62 17.53 10.52
C PRO A 56 -9.54 16.98 9.59
N GLU A 57 -8.37 17.64 9.54
CA GLU A 57 -7.26 17.27 8.66
C GLU A 57 -6.59 15.95 9.08
N GLY A 58 -6.59 15.62 10.38
CA GLY A 58 -5.96 14.41 10.89
C GLY A 58 -6.62 13.13 10.35
N SER A 59 -7.95 13.12 10.21
CA SER A 59 -8.68 11.98 9.63
C SER A 59 -8.32 11.74 8.16
N TRP A 60 -8.14 12.82 7.38
CA TRP A 60 -7.74 12.72 5.98
C TRP A 60 -6.30 12.25 5.82
N ILE A 61 -5.38 12.72 6.67
CA ILE A 61 -3.99 12.29 6.64
C ILE A 61 -3.88 10.79 6.97
N ARG A 62 -4.57 10.33 8.02
CA ARG A 62 -4.64 8.89 8.38
C ARG A 62 -5.16 8.05 7.22
N THR A 63 -6.30 8.43 6.64
CA THR A 63 -6.90 7.73 5.48
C THR A 63 -5.94 7.64 4.29
N TRP A 64 -5.24 8.73 3.99
CA TRP A 64 -4.27 8.76 2.90
C TRP A 64 -3.05 7.87 3.20
N LEU A 65 -2.52 7.92 4.43
CA LEU A 65 -1.40 7.07 4.85
C LEU A 65 -1.76 5.59 4.78
N ASP A 66 -2.96 5.20 5.25
CA ASP A 66 -3.43 3.81 5.13
C ASP A 66 -3.50 3.38 3.67
N THR A 67 -4.11 4.20 2.81
CA THR A 67 -4.21 3.91 1.37
C THR A 67 -2.83 3.72 0.73
N VAL A 68 -1.86 4.58 1.06
CA VAL A 68 -0.50 4.50 0.51
C VAL A 68 0.24 3.26 1.00
N LEU A 69 0.07 2.90 2.28
CA LEU A 69 0.73 1.75 2.90
C LEU A 69 0.14 0.40 2.45
N GLU A 70 -1.10 0.38 1.98
CA GLU A 70 -1.75 -0.82 1.44
C GLU A 70 -1.30 -1.17 0.01
N LEU A 71 -0.63 -0.25 -0.70
CA LEU A 71 -0.23 -0.51 -2.08
C LEU A 71 0.96 -1.50 -2.18
N PRO A 72 0.92 -2.45 -3.13
CA PRO A 72 1.99 -3.42 -3.36
C PRO A 72 3.16 -2.77 -4.12
N TRP A 73 3.90 -1.87 -3.47
CA TRP A 73 4.97 -1.10 -4.13
C TRP A 73 6.08 -1.95 -4.74
N THR A 74 6.42 -3.06 -4.09
CA THR A 74 7.50 -3.95 -4.51
C THR A 74 7.04 -5.33 -4.93
N GLU A 75 5.81 -5.71 -4.59
CA GLU A 75 5.21 -6.96 -5.04
C GLU A 75 4.79 -6.85 -6.51
N ARG A 76 5.18 -7.86 -7.30
CA ARG A 76 4.80 -8.00 -8.71
C ARG A 76 4.40 -9.43 -8.96
N THR A 77 3.42 -9.61 -9.84
CA THR A 77 3.11 -10.92 -10.41
C THR A 77 4.17 -11.31 -11.42
N GLU A 78 4.37 -12.61 -11.60
CA GLU A 78 5.12 -13.12 -12.75
C GLU A 78 4.19 -13.10 -13.97
N ASP A 79 4.64 -12.46 -15.05
CA ASP A 79 3.89 -12.42 -16.30
C ASP A 79 4.04 -13.76 -17.05
N ALA A 80 2.92 -14.34 -17.47
CA ALA A 80 2.89 -15.61 -18.21
C ALA A 80 2.54 -15.37 -19.68
N TYR A 81 3.55 -15.42 -20.56
CA TYR A 81 3.39 -15.24 -22.01
C TYR A 81 3.28 -16.58 -22.74
N ASP A 82 2.25 -17.36 -22.43
CA ASP A 82 1.92 -18.58 -23.18
C ASP A 82 0.69 -18.34 -24.05
N ILE A 83 0.93 -17.93 -25.30
CA ILE A 83 -0.13 -17.65 -26.27
C ILE A 83 -0.98 -18.90 -26.55
N ARG A 84 -0.34 -20.07 -26.58
CA ARG A 84 -1.06 -21.33 -26.83
C ARG A 84 -1.93 -21.68 -25.64
N GLY A 85 -1.39 -21.60 -24.42
CA GLY A 85 -2.15 -21.79 -23.19
C GLY A 85 -3.31 -20.81 -23.08
N ALA A 86 -3.10 -19.54 -23.43
CA ALA A 86 -4.15 -18.53 -23.47
C ALA A 86 -5.27 -18.91 -24.46
N GLN A 87 -4.92 -19.35 -25.68
CA GLN A 87 -5.90 -19.82 -26.67
C GLN A 87 -6.69 -21.04 -26.17
N GLU A 88 -6.02 -22.02 -25.55
CA GLU A 88 -6.66 -23.22 -25.00
C GLU A 88 -7.67 -22.88 -23.89
N ILE A 89 -7.33 -21.94 -23.00
CA ILE A 89 -8.24 -21.44 -21.95
C ILE A 89 -9.43 -20.70 -22.58
N LEU A 90 -9.18 -19.80 -23.54
CA LEU A 90 -10.22 -19.05 -24.22
C LEU A 90 -11.22 -19.99 -24.93
N ASP A 91 -10.73 -21.06 -25.57
CA ASP A 91 -11.56 -22.06 -26.23
C ASP A 91 -12.35 -22.94 -25.27
N ALA A 92 -11.79 -23.25 -24.10
CA ALA A 92 -12.47 -24.02 -23.06
C ALA A 92 -13.58 -23.22 -22.36
N GLU A 93 -13.34 -21.94 -22.06
CA GLU A 93 -14.25 -21.12 -21.26
C GLU A 93 -15.30 -20.35 -22.09
N HIS A 94 -15.09 -20.22 -23.41
CA HIS A 94 -15.97 -19.46 -24.28
C HIS A 94 -16.28 -20.21 -25.58
N ALA A 95 -17.55 -20.49 -25.86
CA ALA A 95 -17.95 -21.11 -27.13
C ALA A 95 -17.97 -20.08 -28.29
N GLY A 96 -17.40 -20.43 -29.44
CA GLY A 96 -17.35 -19.54 -30.61
C GLY A 96 -16.30 -18.43 -30.49
N LEU A 97 -16.63 -17.22 -30.97
CA LEU A 97 -15.79 -16.02 -30.88
C LEU A 97 -14.38 -16.14 -31.51
N ALA A 98 -14.22 -16.93 -32.58
CA ALA A 98 -12.93 -17.18 -33.21
C ALA A 98 -12.13 -15.89 -33.50
N ASP A 99 -12.72 -14.97 -34.27
CA ASP A 99 -12.08 -13.70 -34.65
C ASP A 99 -11.73 -12.80 -33.45
N VAL A 100 -12.49 -12.89 -32.35
CA VAL A 100 -12.22 -12.10 -31.13
C VAL A 100 -11.08 -12.72 -30.33
N LYS A 101 -11.07 -14.04 -30.19
CA LYS A 101 -10.01 -14.76 -29.48
C LYS A 101 -8.67 -14.61 -30.18
N GLU A 102 -8.66 -14.73 -31.51
CA GLU A 102 -7.46 -14.50 -32.32
C GLU A 102 -6.88 -13.11 -32.04
N ARG A 103 -7.72 -12.06 -32.08
CA ARG A 103 -7.29 -10.68 -31.78
C ARG A 103 -6.81 -10.48 -30.34
N ILE A 104 -7.38 -11.16 -29.35
CA ILE A 104 -6.88 -11.10 -27.97
C ILE A 104 -5.47 -11.69 -27.92
N THR A 105 -5.28 -12.88 -28.50
CA THR A 105 -3.98 -13.55 -28.52
C THR A 105 -2.92 -12.82 -29.36
N GLU A 106 -3.30 -12.06 -30.38
CA GLU A 106 -2.39 -11.18 -31.13
C GLU A 106 -1.86 -9.99 -30.31
N TYR A 107 -2.60 -9.56 -29.28
CA TYR A 107 -2.22 -8.44 -28.42
C TYR A 107 -1.33 -8.85 -27.23
N LEU A 108 -1.40 -10.12 -26.84
CA LEU A 108 -0.60 -10.71 -25.77
C LEU A 108 0.84 -10.98 -26.22
#